data_AF-A0A2N1JKF4-F1
#
_entry.id   AF-A0A2N1JKF4-F1
#
_cell.length_a   1.000
_cell.length_b   1.000
_cell.length_c   1.000
_cell.angle_alpha   90.00
_cell.angle_beta   90.00
_cell.angle_gamma   90.00
#
_symmetry.space_group_name_H-M   'P 1'
#
loop_
_entity.id
_entity.type
_entity.pdbx_description
1 polymer ?
#
loop_
_entity_poly.entity_id
_entity_poly.type
_entity_poly.pdbx_seq_one_letter_code
_entity_poly.pdbx_strand_id
1 'polypeptide(L)'
;MVDRQRSRYVGGSEGAPPLPPAGGYAGAARARGGLDAAAGLPTASGVTYTDPATAPKQGVNGLGLAAISATVIFAVILLLLMLAGGTDALYGVTLLVLQLAIVGVIVAAMLTRRGRMLGAIALAVSLVCNVATVGAVGALYSSATQTYDGTKSEQQRHEEAYPGVKDYSPQDALSGPSLESVQAEGDALMAAIRERLSDRYGYTWEQSGAVDVSPERNGYGGESMLRKYTSTVWTTEQPVQDDARKRQVMQAISEVLLERGMSDLYPLNEIDAGISPDMVAKLYGSTEPSRQHTWEYYGDTYPDPMRFYAYAYDLSNDPTGEFRTQREAIAAQTGEPLEGIQLVVFARRVLPDADRAEFEERLREYPGF
;
A
#
# COMPACT_ATOMS: atom_id res chain seq x y z
N MET A 1 47.68 1.54 9.53
CA MET A 1 47.88 3.01 9.59
C MET A 1 46.51 3.64 9.40
N VAL A 2 45.96 4.21 10.46
CA VAL A 2 44.63 4.81 10.55
C VAL A 2 44.80 6.27 10.96
N ASP A 3 43.92 7.11 10.43
CA ASP A 3 44.00 8.56 10.30
C ASP A 3 44.14 9.35 11.62
N ARG A 4 44.98 10.39 11.60
CA ARG A 4 45.58 11.07 12.77
C ARG A 4 44.80 12.32 13.23
N GLN A 5 43.49 12.37 13.00
CA GLN A 5 42.64 13.53 13.32
C GLN A 5 41.46 13.25 14.28
N ARG A 6 41.36 12.07 14.90
CA ARG A 6 40.28 11.73 15.86
C ARG A 6 40.69 11.67 17.34
N SER A 7 41.82 12.26 17.74
CA SER A 7 42.36 12.13 19.12
C SER A 7 42.42 13.42 19.94
N ARG A 8 41.55 14.43 19.68
CA ARG A 8 41.60 15.73 20.38
C ARG A 8 40.32 16.21 21.07
N TYR A 9 39.42 15.30 21.43
CA TYR A 9 38.33 15.60 22.35
C TYR A 9 38.34 14.60 23.51
N VAL A 10 38.83 15.06 24.65
CA VAL A 10 38.77 14.35 25.93
C VAL A 10 37.35 14.50 26.46
N GLY A 11 36.52 13.47 26.24
CA GLY A 11 35.19 13.33 26.80
C GLY A 11 35.24 12.84 28.25
N GLY A 12 35.76 13.66 29.16
CA GLY A 12 35.84 13.39 30.59
C GLY A 12 35.55 14.65 31.41
N SER A 13 34.87 14.49 32.55
CA SER A 13 34.33 15.55 33.42
C SER A 13 35.39 16.37 34.19
N GLU A 14 36.62 16.46 33.69
CA GLU A 14 37.76 17.09 34.38
C GLU A 14 37.96 18.58 34.03
N GLY A 15 37.11 19.14 33.16
CA GLY A 15 37.16 20.55 32.75
C GLY A 15 35.95 21.41 33.15
N ALA A 16 34.99 20.87 33.90
CA ALA A 16 33.82 21.63 34.34
C ALA A 16 34.16 22.42 35.63
N PRO A 17 33.86 23.73 35.70
CA PRO A 17 34.05 24.48 36.94
C PRO A 17 33.21 23.85 38.07
N PRO A 18 33.69 23.85 39.33
CA PRO A 18 33.00 23.18 40.41
C PRO A 18 31.58 23.72 40.57
N LEU A 19 30.63 22.81 40.77
CA LEU A 19 29.22 23.15 41.01
C LEU A 19 29.13 24.07 42.23
N PRO A 20 28.34 25.16 42.16
CA PRO A 20 28.23 26.09 43.27
C PRO A 20 27.63 25.39 44.50
N PRO A 21 28.05 25.76 45.73
CA PRO A 21 27.45 25.21 46.94
C PRO A 21 25.95 25.56 47.01
N ALA A 22 25.17 24.72 47.69
CA ALA A 22 23.73 24.93 47.87
C ALA A 22 23.46 26.27 48.56
N GLY A 23 23.04 27.27 47.78
CA GLY A 23 22.85 28.67 48.21
C GLY A 23 23.57 29.72 47.33
N GLY A 24 24.48 29.31 46.44
CA GLY A 24 25.26 30.21 45.59
C GLY A 24 26.43 30.91 46.31
N TYR A 25 27.35 31.53 45.56
CA TYR A 25 28.51 32.23 46.13
C TYR A 25 28.07 33.51 46.86
N ALA A 26 28.46 33.64 48.13
CA ALA A 26 28.20 34.84 48.93
C ALA A 26 28.92 36.04 48.32
N GLY A 27 28.16 37.10 47.99
CA GLY A 27 28.69 38.34 47.40
C GLY A 27 28.44 38.53 45.90
N ALA A 28 27.72 37.64 45.22
CA ALA A 28 27.25 37.84 43.85
C ALA A 28 26.11 38.88 43.77
N ALA A 29 26.38 40.10 44.23
CA ALA A 29 25.57 41.26 43.87
C ALA A 29 25.78 41.49 42.38
N ARG A 30 24.75 41.20 41.56
CA ARG A 30 24.76 41.58 40.14
C ARG A 30 25.07 43.07 40.08
N ALA A 31 26.19 43.43 39.46
CA ALA A 31 26.54 44.81 39.16
C ALA A 31 25.36 45.46 38.41
N ARG A 32 24.52 46.18 39.17
CA ARG A 32 23.49 47.08 38.67
C ARG A 32 24.17 48.41 38.38
N GLY A 33 24.99 48.41 37.35
CA GLY A 33 25.72 49.58 36.85
C GLY A 33 26.34 49.16 35.52
N GLY A 34 26.02 49.87 34.45
CA GLY A 34 26.57 49.59 33.12
C GLY A 34 28.10 49.56 33.13
N LEU A 35 28.68 48.99 32.07
CA LEU A 35 30.12 48.74 31.87
C LEU A 35 31.06 49.92 32.19
N ASP A 36 30.55 51.16 32.24
CA ASP A 36 31.31 52.36 32.56
C ASP A 36 31.64 52.53 34.05
N ALA A 37 30.88 51.91 34.96
CA ALA A 37 31.13 51.98 36.41
C ALA A 37 32.31 51.10 36.88
N ALA A 38 32.76 50.14 36.05
CA ALA A 38 33.92 49.30 36.33
C ALA A 38 35.26 49.93 35.91
N ALA A 39 35.24 51.04 35.15
CA ALA A 39 36.43 51.65 34.54
C ALA A 39 36.90 52.96 35.19
N GLY A 40 36.23 53.47 36.24
CA GLY A 40 36.70 54.62 37.02
C GLY A 40 36.75 55.96 36.28
N LEU A 41 35.96 56.14 35.21
CA LEU A 41 35.91 57.38 34.43
C LEU A 41 34.88 58.38 35.00
N PRO A 42 35.16 59.70 34.99
CA PRO A 42 34.22 60.69 35.47
C PRO A 42 32.98 60.80 34.57
N THR A 43 31.81 60.80 35.20
CA THR A 43 30.47 60.86 34.59
C THR A 43 30.26 62.12 33.75
N ALA A 44 30.16 61.96 32.43
CA ALA A 44 29.61 62.98 31.54
C ALA A 44 28.07 62.94 31.60
N SER A 45 27.50 64.08 31.94
CA SER A 45 26.09 64.35 32.18
C SER A 45 25.15 63.93 31.04
N GLY A 46 23.99 63.37 31.39
CA GLY A 46 22.79 63.49 30.52
C GLY A 46 21.96 62.25 30.24
N VAL A 47 22.23 61.08 30.83
CA VAL A 47 21.38 59.89 30.61
C VAL A 47 20.50 59.64 31.84
N THR A 48 19.24 60.04 31.72
CA THR A 48 18.17 59.61 32.64
C THR A 48 17.96 58.11 32.45
N TYR A 49 18.42 57.30 33.41
CA TYR A 49 18.02 55.89 33.50
C TYR A 49 16.58 55.83 33.97
N THR A 50 15.65 55.52 33.07
CA THR A 50 14.29 55.13 33.44
C THR A 50 14.35 53.79 34.18
N ASP A 51 13.88 53.80 35.42
CA ASP A 51 13.72 52.62 36.26
C ASP A 51 12.82 51.57 35.55
N PRO A 52 13.30 50.34 35.29
CA PRO A 52 12.48 49.30 34.65
C PRO A 52 11.35 48.77 35.55
N ALA A 53 11.22 49.24 36.80
CA ALA A 53 10.26 48.75 37.77
C ALA A 53 8.79 49.11 37.49
N THR A 54 8.47 49.91 36.47
CA THR A 54 7.08 50.17 36.05
C THR A 54 6.91 50.06 34.54
N ALA A 55 7.30 48.94 33.95
CA ALA A 55 6.71 48.55 32.67
C ALA A 55 5.21 48.24 32.93
N PRO A 56 4.25 48.97 32.34
CA PRO A 56 2.85 48.62 32.50
C PRO A 56 2.66 47.19 32.00
N LYS A 57 2.09 46.30 32.83
CA LYS A 57 1.69 44.96 32.41
C LYS A 57 0.78 45.12 31.19
N GLN A 58 1.33 44.86 30.01
CA GLN A 58 0.61 45.08 28.76
C GLN A 58 -0.53 44.07 28.67
N GLY A 59 -1.76 44.59 28.59
CA GLY A 59 -2.96 43.76 28.45
C GLY A 59 -2.89 42.89 27.20
N VAL A 60 -3.34 41.64 27.35
CA VAL A 60 -3.39 40.66 26.25
C VAL A 60 -4.32 41.19 25.15
N ASN A 61 -3.87 41.11 23.89
CA ASN A 61 -4.68 41.52 22.75
C ASN A 61 -5.84 40.53 22.52
N GLY A 62 -7.08 41.01 22.58
CA GLY A 62 -8.28 40.19 22.43
C GLY A 62 -8.33 39.38 21.13
N LEU A 63 -7.78 39.91 20.03
CA LEU A 63 -7.68 39.18 18.75
C LEU A 63 -6.69 38.00 18.80
N GLY A 64 -5.58 38.16 19.53
CA GLY A 64 -4.61 37.07 19.71
C GLY A 64 -5.17 35.97 20.61
N LEU A 65 -5.95 36.34 21.63
CA LEU A 65 -6.66 35.40 22.50
C LEU A 65 -7.75 34.65 21.73
N ALA A 66 -8.53 35.35 20.90
CA ALA A 66 -9.57 34.74 20.07
C ALA A 66 -8.96 33.74 19.07
N ALA A 67 -7.85 34.11 18.42
CA ALA A 67 -7.13 33.23 17.49
C ALA A 67 -6.67 31.93 18.16
N ILE A 68 -5.95 32.02 19.28
CA ILE A 68 -5.44 30.82 19.96
C ILE A 68 -6.58 29.96 20.54
N SER A 69 -7.61 30.57 21.14
CA SER A 69 -8.75 29.82 21.67
C SER A 69 -9.52 29.10 20.57
N ALA A 70 -9.79 29.77 19.43
CA ALA A 70 -10.46 29.16 18.30
C ALA A 70 -9.64 28.00 17.71
N THR A 71 -8.32 28.16 17.57
CA THR A 71 -7.43 27.10 17.10
C THR A 71 -7.41 25.90 18.05
N VAL A 72 -7.33 26.13 19.37
CA VAL A 72 -7.32 25.03 20.35
C VAL A 72 -8.66 24.28 20.33
N ILE A 73 -9.78 24.99 20.32
CA ILE A 73 -11.11 24.37 20.24
C ILE A 73 -11.23 23.54 18.96
N PHE A 74 -10.81 24.09 17.82
CA PHE A 74 -10.87 23.39 16.56
C PHE A 74 -9.97 22.15 16.52
N ALA A 75 -8.75 22.24 17.05
CA ALA A 75 -7.85 21.09 17.15
C ALA A 75 -8.47 19.98 18.02
N VAL A 76 -9.13 20.32 19.14
CA VAL A 76 -9.85 19.35 19.97
C VAL A 76 -11.01 18.72 19.21
N ILE A 77 -11.81 19.49 18.47
CA ILE A 77 -12.90 18.97 17.63
C ILE A 77 -12.35 17.97 16.59
N LEU A 78 -11.25 18.32 15.91
CA LEU A 78 -10.62 17.42 14.93
C LEU A 78 -10.15 16.11 15.58
N LEU A 79 -9.53 16.18 16.76
CA LEU A 79 -9.07 15.00 17.49
C LEU A 79 -10.24 14.12 17.96
N LEU A 80 -11.33 14.70 18.45
CA LEU A 80 -12.53 13.97 18.84
C LEU A 80 -13.21 13.30 17.65
N LEU A 81 -13.31 13.99 16.51
CA LEU A 81 -13.85 13.41 15.27
C LEU A 81 -12.98 12.27 14.74
N MET A 82 -11.65 12.39 14.85
CA MET A 82 -10.71 11.32 14.52
C MET A 82 -10.93 10.10 15.42
N LEU A 83 -11.06 10.30 16.74
CA LEU A 83 -11.33 9.21 17.69
C LEU A 83 -12.70 8.55 17.48
N ALA A 84 -13.68 9.29 16.96
CA ALA A 84 -15.01 8.78 16.64
C ALA A 84 -15.12 8.15 15.24
N GLY A 85 -14.04 8.13 14.44
CA GLY A 85 -14.05 7.56 13.09
C GLY A 85 -14.80 8.38 12.04
N GLY A 86 -15.06 9.68 12.29
CA GLY A 86 -15.85 10.55 11.43
C GLY A 86 -15.09 11.14 10.23
N THR A 87 -14.51 10.31 9.36
CA THR A 87 -13.70 10.79 8.21
C THR A 87 -14.52 11.62 7.22
N ASP A 88 -15.78 11.28 6.97
CA ASP A 88 -16.66 12.04 6.07
C ASP A 88 -17.00 13.43 6.63
N ALA A 89 -17.14 13.54 7.95
CA ALA A 89 -17.29 14.84 8.61
C ALA A 89 -16.00 15.67 8.48
N LEU A 90 -14.83 15.03 8.64
CA LEU A 90 -13.51 15.66 8.48
C LEU A 90 -13.34 16.28 7.09
N TYR A 91 -13.71 15.57 6.02
CA TYR A 91 -13.63 16.08 4.63
C TYR A 91 -14.85 16.90 4.20
N GLY A 92 -15.84 17.08 5.07
CA GLY A 92 -17.03 17.86 4.79
C GLY A 92 -16.71 19.34 4.52
N VAL A 93 -17.46 19.93 3.59
CA VAL A 93 -17.36 21.36 3.21
C VAL A 93 -17.40 22.27 4.45
N THR A 94 -18.18 21.91 5.46
CA THR A 94 -18.33 22.67 6.70
C THR A 94 -17.01 22.82 7.48
N LEU A 95 -16.21 21.75 7.62
CA LEU A 95 -14.95 21.81 8.37
C LEU A 95 -13.82 22.48 7.57
N LEU A 96 -13.83 22.34 6.24
CA LEU A 96 -12.93 23.11 5.37
C LEU A 96 -13.21 24.61 5.47
N VAL A 97 -14.48 25.02 5.43
CA VAL A 97 -14.89 26.42 5.60
C VAL A 97 -14.50 26.94 6.99
N LEU A 98 -14.72 26.13 8.04
CA LEU A 98 -14.34 26.50 9.40
C LEU A 98 -12.81 26.66 9.55
N GLN A 99 -12.01 25.77 8.96
CA GLN A 99 -10.55 25.87 8.95
C GLN A 99 -10.09 27.16 8.25
N LEU A 100 -10.67 27.49 7.10
CA LEU A 100 -10.36 28.73 6.39
C LEU A 100 -10.74 29.98 7.20
N ALA A 101 -11.87 29.96 7.90
CA ALA A 101 -12.28 31.04 8.78
C ALA A 101 -11.29 31.26 9.94
N ILE A 102 -10.83 30.16 10.56
CA ILE A 102 -9.83 30.22 11.65
C ILE A 102 -8.49 30.76 11.12
N VAL A 103 -8.03 30.31 9.96
CA VAL A 103 -6.83 30.85 9.31
C VAL A 103 -6.97 32.35 9.05
N GLY A 104 -8.15 32.81 8.59
CA GLY A 104 -8.44 34.24 8.44
C GLY A 104 -8.28 35.04 9.74
N VAL A 105 -8.78 34.50 10.87
CA VAL A 105 -8.63 35.13 12.20
C VAL A 105 -7.17 35.14 12.66
N ILE A 106 -6.41 34.07 12.41
CA ILE A 106 -4.98 33.97 12.72
C ILE A 106 -4.18 35.02 11.94
N VAL A 107 -4.43 35.14 10.63
CA VAL A 107 -3.78 36.14 9.77
C VAL A 107 -4.10 37.55 10.25
N ALA A 108 -5.38 37.83 10.56
CA ALA A 108 -5.79 39.12 11.13
C ALA A 108 -5.07 39.42 12.46
N ALA A 109 -4.91 38.43 13.34
CA ALA A 109 -4.17 38.58 14.59
C ALA A 109 -2.67 38.86 14.35
N MET A 110 -2.05 38.24 13.34
CA MET A 110 -0.66 38.46 12.95
C MET A 110 -0.39 39.85 12.35
N LEU A 111 -1.38 40.48 11.74
CA LEU A 111 -1.24 41.85 11.25
C LEU A 111 -1.21 42.89 12.38
N THR A 112 -1.61 42.52 13.60
CA THR A 112 -1.57 43.42 14.76
C THR A 112 -0.26 43.32 15.54
N ARG A 113 0.38 44.45 15.84
CA ARG A 113 1.66 44.48 16.57
C ARG A 113 1.66 43.68 17.87
N ARG A 114 0.52 43.68 18.59
CA ARG A 114 0.31 43.02 19.88
C ARG A 114 -0.23 41.59 19.77
N GLY A 115 -0.80 41.18 18.63
CA GLY A 115 -1.34 39.83 18.42
C GLY A 115 -0.37 38.86 17.76
N ARG A 116 0.72 39.36 17.15
CA ARG A 116 1.69 38.55 16.39
C ARG A 116 2.19 37.29 17.09
N MET A 117 2.53 37.36 18.37
CA MET A 117 3.07 36.19 19.08
C MET A 117 2.02 35.08 19.22
N LEU A 118 0.81 35.41 19.68
CA LEU A 118 -0.28 34.45 19.81
C LEU A 118 -0.78 33.96 18.46
N GLY A 119 -0.83 34.85 17.45
CA GLY A 119 -1.15 34.49 16.07
C GLY A 119 -0.13 33.51 15.48
N ALA A 120 1.17 33.70 15.73
CA ALA A 120 2.22 32.79 15.26
C ALA A 120 2.12 31.41 15.92
N ILE A 121 1.83 31.36 17.23
CA ILE A 121 1.60 30.08 17.94
C ILE A 121 0.35 29.40 17.38
N ALA A 122 -0.75 30.13 17.21
CA ALA A 122 -1.99 29.61 16.62
C ALA A 122 -1.78 29.10 15.19
N LEU A 123 -0.96 29.80 14.39
CA LEU A 123 -0.60 29.35 13.05
C LEU A 123 0.18 28.02 13.09
N ALA A 124 1.17 27.92 13.96
CA ALA A 124 1.95 26.68 14.11
C ALA A 124 1.06 25.50 14.51
N VAL A 125 0.15 25.70 15.48
CA VAL A 125 -0.81 24.67 15.89
C VAL A 125 -1.78 24.33 14.75
N SER A 126 -2.30 25.32 14.02
CA SER A 126 -3.23 25.08 12.90
C SER A 126 -2.57 24.34 11.75
N LEU A 127 -1.28 24.60 11.47
CA LEU A 127 -0.52 23.86 10.45
C LEU A 127 -0.33 22.39 10.82
N VAL A 128 -0.15 22.06 12.10
CA VAL A 128 -0.04 20.67 12.57
C VAL A 128 -1.41 20.00 12.66
N CYS A 129 -2.40 20.69 13.26
CA CYS A 129 -3.76 20.22 13.49
C CYS A 129 -4.72 20.79 12.43
N ASN A 130 -4.51 20.41 11.17
CA ASN A 130 -5.42 20.74 10.08
C ASN A 130 -6.21 19.52 9.59
N VAL A 131 -7.28 19.79 8.85
CA VAL A 131 -8.17 18.78 8.27
C VAL A 131 -7.42 17.73 7.43
N ALA A 132 -6.43 18.13 6.63
CA ALA A 132 -5.67 17.21 5.80
C ALA A 132 -4.75 16.30 6.63
N THR A 133 -4.03 16.84 7.62
CA THR A 133 -3.12 16.08 8.48
C THR A 133 -3.89 15.11 9.38
N VAL A 134 -4.97 15.56 10.02
CA VAL A 134 -5.81 14.69 10.86
C VAL A 134 -6.57 13.68 10.01
N GLY A 135 -7.07 14.06 8.83
CA GLY A 135 -7.69 13.15 7.88
C GLY A 135 -6.75 12.06 7.37
N ALA A 136 -5.51 12.42 7.01
CA ALA A 136 -4.51 11.46 6.56
C ALA A 136 -4.12 10.46 7.66
N VAL A 137 -3.95 10.93 8.90
CA VAL A 137 -3.68 10.04 10.05
C VAL A 137 -4.90 9.17 10.36
N GLY A 138 -6.11 9.71 10.29
CA GLY A 138 -7.34 8.95 10.46
C GLY A 138 -7.49 7.84 9.42
N ALA A 139 -7.23 8.14 8.14
CA ALA A 139 -7.28 7.16 7.06
C ALA A 139 -6.23 6.03 7.25
N LEU A 140 -5.02 6.37 7.69
CA LEU A 140 -3.97 5.39 8.01
C LEU A 140 -4.32 4.54 9.24
N TYR A 141 -4.97 5.13 10.24
CA TYR A 141 -5.41 4.40 11.43
C TYR A 141 -6.56 3.43 11.10
N SER A 142 -7.57 3.88 10.34
CA SER A 142 -8.67 3.03 9.89
C SER A 142 -8.20 1.91 8.95
N SER A 143 -7.22 2.17 8.08
CA SER A 143 -6.65 1.12 7.23
C SER A 143 -5.81 0.12 8.02
N ALA A 144 -5.06 0.57 9.04
CA ALA A 144 -4.23 -0.30 9.87
C ALA A 144 -5.05 -1.14 10.87
N THR A 145 -6.20 -0.63 11.34
CA THR A 145 -7.05 -1.31 12.33
C THR A 145 -8.22 -2.07 11.73
N GLN A 146 -8.43 -1.99 10.41
CA GLN A 146 -9.61 -2.51 9.69
C GLN A 146 -10.95 -2.04 10.27
N THR A 147 -10.95 -1.06 11.18
CA THR A 147 -12.13 -0.65 11.94
C THR A 147 -12.85 0.46 11.16
N TYR A 148 -13.60 0.07 10.14
CA TYR A 148 -14.62 0.94 9.51
C TYR A 148 -15.99 0.83 10.23
N ASP A 149 -16.02 0.18 11.39
CA ASP A 149 -17.24 -0.18 12.12
C ASP A 149 -18.11 1.02 12.51
N GLY A 150 -17.54 2.23 12.63
CA GLY A 150 -18.28 3.41 13.09
C GLY A 150 -19.30 4.00 12.10
N THR A 151 -19.25 3.64 10.81
CA THR A 151 -20.03 4.33 9.77
C THR A 151 -20.86 3.43 8.86
N LYS A 152 -20.69 2.10 8.94
CA LYS A 152 -21.46 1.16 8.12
C LYS A 152 -22.89 0.99 8.65
N SER A 153 -23.89 1.13 7.78
CA SER A 153 -25.28 0.80 8.12
C SER A 153 -25.42 -0.70 8.39
N GLU A 154 -26.48 -1.11 9.12
CA GLU A 154 -26.77 -2.54 9.32
C GLU A 154 -26.90 -3.29 7.99
N GLN A 155 -27.49 -2.64 6.98
CA GLN A 155 -27.58 -3.19 5.63
C GLN A 155 -26.19 -3.43 5.03
N GLN A 156 -25.26 -2.47 5.12
CA GLN A 156 -23.91 -2.63 4.58
C GLN A 156 -23.14 -3.73 5.29
N ARG A 157 -23.31 -3.88 6.62
CA ARG A 157 -22.70 -4.97 7.37
C ARG A 157 -23.28 -6.33 6.98
N HIS A 158 -24.60 -6.40 6.74
CA HIS A 158 -25.24 -7.61 6.26
C HIS A 158 -24.73 -7.97 4.86
N GLU A 159 -24.69 -7.03 3.92
CA GLU A 159 -24.14 -7.22 2.56
C GLU A 159 -22.66 -7.64 2.59
N GLU A 160 -21.84 -7.03 3.46
CA GLU A 160 -20.43 -7.39 3.65
C GLU A 160 -20.25 -8.84 4.13
N ALA A 161 -21.21 -9.40 4.86
CA ALA A 161 -21.19 -10.79 5.31
C ALA A 161 -21.75 -11.79 4.28
N TYR A 162 -22.18 -11.33 3.10
CA TYR A 162 -22.72 -12.19 2.05
C TYR A 162 -21.73 -13.31 1.68
N PRO A 163 -22.11 -14.60 1.78
CA PRO A 163 -21.18 -15.71 1.58
C PRO A 163 -20.81 -15.89 0.10
N GLY A 164 -21.64 -15.45 -0.84
CA GLY A 164 -21.42 -15.57 -2.29
C GLY A 164 -20.55 -14.45 -2.88
N VAL A 165 -20.58 -14.33 -4.20
CA VAL A 165 -19.96 -13.22 -4.93
C VAL A 165 -21.04 -12.47 -5.67
N LYS A 166 -21.03 -11.14 -5.56
CA LYS A 166 -21.95 -10.25 -6.27
C LYS A 166 -21.96 -10.57 -7.78
N ASP A 167 -23.16 -10.53 -8.36
CA ASP A 167 -23.42 -10.82 -9.77
C ASP A 167 -22.99 -12.25 -10.20
N TYR A 168 -22.88 -13.18 -9.25
CA TYR A 168 -22.61 -14.60 -9.50
C TYR A 168 -23.67 -15.46 -8.82
N SER A 169 -24.26 -16.39 -9.57
CA SER A 169 -25.32 -17.27 -9.10
C SER A 169 -24.81 -18.18 -7.97
N PRO A 170 -25.43 -18.15 -6.77
CA PRO A 170 -25.09 -19.08 -5.70
C PRO A 170 -25.37 -20.53 -6.07
N GLN A 171 -26.35 -20.75 -6.96
CA GLN A 171 -26.64 -22.08 -7.48
C GLN A 171 -25.49 -22.61 -8.34
N ASP A 172 -24.78 -21.75 -9.06
CA ASP A 172 -23.64 -22.14 -9.89
C ASP A 172 -22.47 -22.57 -8.98
N ALA A 173 -22.24 -21.87 -7.87
CA ALA A 173 -21.29 -22.30 -6.83
C ALA A 173 -21.66 -23.67 -6.21
N LEU A 174 -22.94 -23.88 -5.91
CA LEU A 174 -23.42 -25.11 -5.28
C LEU A 174 -23.44 -26.31 -6.22
N SER A 175 -23.70 -26.10 -7.51
CA SER A 175 -23.78 -27.16 -8.52
C SER A 175 -22.48 -27.40 -9.28
N GLY A 176 -21.55 -26.44 -9.25
CA GLY A 176 -20.24 -26.54 -9.87
C GLY A 176 -19.25 -27.45 -9.12
N PRO A 177 -18.10 -27.74 -9.73
CA PRO A 177 -17.07 -28.58 -9.13
C PRO A 177 -16.51 -27.95 -7.84
N SER A 178 -16.10 -28.80 -6.91
CA SER A 178 -15.50 -28.34 -5.66
C SER A 178 -14.07 -27.86 -5.86
N LEU A 179 -13.55 -27.11 -4.87
CA LEU A 179 -12.13 -26.75 -4.85
C LEU A 179 -11.26 -28.00 -4.99
N GLU A 180 -11.58 -29.07 -4.26
CA GLU A 180 -10.84 -30.32 -4.25
C GLU A 180 -10.88 -31.04 -5.61
N SER A 181 -12.04 -31.05 -6.28
CA SER A 181 -12.17 -31.60 -7.64
C SER A 181 -11.31 -30.84 -8.64
N VAL A 182 -11.38 -29.50 -8.59
CA VAL A 182 -10.60 -28.63 -9.49
C VAL A 182 -9.09 -28.78 -9.25
N GLN A 183 -8.66 -28.94 -7.99
CA GLN A 183 -7.26 -29.23 -7.66
C GLN A 183 -6.81 -30.56 -8.27
N ALA A 184 -7.58 -31.63 -8.08
CA ALA A 184 -7.25 -32.96 -8.61
C ALA A 184 -7.23 -32.98 -10.15
N GLU A 185 -8.20 -32.34 -10.80
CA GLU A 185 -8.26 -32.21 -12.26
C GLU A 185 -7.11 -31.37 -12.81
N GLY A 186 -6.79 -30.25 -12.16
CA GLY A 186 -5.66 -29.39 -12.50
C GLY A 186 -4.31 -30.13 -12.40
N ASP A 187 -4.09 -30.88 -11.33
CA ASP A 187 -2.87 -31.68 -11.16
C ASP A 187 -2.75 -32.76 -12.23
N ALA A 188 -3.86 -33.43 -12.57
CA ALA A 188 -3.89 -34.46 -13.61
C ALA A 188 -3.64 -33.86 -15.01
N LEU A 189 -4.20 -32.68 -15.30
CA LEU A 189 -3.95 -31.92 -16.53
C LEU A 189 -2.46 -31.57 -16.66
N MET A 190 -1.90 -30.95 -15.62
CA MET A 190 -0.50 -30.54 -15.57
C MET A 190 0.44 -31.72 -15.72
N ALA A 191 0.14 -32.86 -15.08
CA ALA A 191 0.92 -34.08 -15.25
C ALA A 191 0.91 -34.59 -16.70
N ALA A 192 -0.27 -34.66 -17.33
CA ALA A 192 -0.41 -35.14 -18.71
C ALA A 192 0.30 -34.25 -19.73
N ILE A 193 0.25 -32.92 -19.56
CA ILE A 193 0.98 -31.98 -20.41
C ILE A 193 2.48 -32.22 -20.26
N ARG A 194 2.98 -32.27 -19.02
CA ARG A 194 4.41 -32.46 -18.77
C ARG A 194 4.91 -33.78 -19.34
N GLU A 195 4.18 -34.87 -19.13
CA GLU A 195 4.50 -36.19 -19.70
C GLU A 195 4.58 -36.14 -21.23
N ARG A 196 3.55 -35.59 -21.91
CA ARG A 196 3.52 -35.46 -23.37
C ARG A 196 4.72 -34.68 -23.90
N LEU A 197 5.05 -33.57 -23.25
CA LEU A 197 6.15 -32.70 -23.67
C LEU A 197 7.53 -33.31 -23.35
N SER A 198 7.66 -33.99 -22.20
CA SER A 198 8.87 -34.74 -21.84
C SER A 198 9.13 -35.87 -22.83
N ASP A 199 8.12 -36.65 -23.21
CA ASP A 199 8.27 -37.75 -24.15
C ASP A 199 8.62 -37.28 -25.56
N ARG A 200 7.96 -36.20 -26.03
CA ARG A 200 8.11 -35.73 -27.42
C ARG A 200 9.34 -34.87 -27.64
N TYR A 201 9.75 -34.10 -26.64
CA TYR A 201 10.78 -33.08 -26.78
C TYR A 201 11.96 -33.25 -25.81
N GLY A 202 11.86 -34.19 -24.85
CA GLY A 202 12.93 -34.44 -23.88
C GLY A 202 13.02 -33.40 -22.77
N TYR A 203 11.96 -32.64 -22.51
CA TYR A 203 11.97 -31.63 -21.45
C TYR A 203 11.96 -32.23 -20.06
N THR A 204 12.69 -31.59 -19.15
CA THR A 204 12.64 -31.80 -17.70
C THR A 204 12.02 -30.57 -17.04
N TRP A 205 11.49 -30.74 -15.84
CA TRP A 205 10.62 -29.75 -15.21
C TRP A 205 11.07 -29.42 -13.80
N GLU A 206 11.13 -28.13 -13.51
CA GLU A 206 11.26 -27.59 -12.16
C GLU A 206 9.89 -27.17 -11.65
N GLN A 207 9.57 -27.54 -10.41
CA GLN A 207 8.37 -27.08 -9.71
C GLN A 207 8.73 -25.87 -8.85
N SER A 208 7.97 -24.80 -8.99
CA SER A 208 8.19 -23.56 -8.26
C SER A 208 6.89 -23.00 -7.67
N GLY A 209 7.05 -22.16 -6.65
CA GLY A 209 5.92 -21.62 -5.90
C GLY A 209 5.19 -22.66 -5.05
N ALA A 210 4.13 -22.21 -4.41
CA ALA A 210 3.23 -23.06 -3.63
C ALA A 210 1.81 -22.91 -4.15
N VAL A 211 0.96 -23.92 -3.90
CA VAL A 211 -0.48 -23.77 -4.09
C VAL A 211 -0.97 -22.58 -3.27
N ASP A 212 -1.69 -21.67 -3.93
CA ASP A 212 -2.37 -20.55 -3.27
C ASP A 212 -3.88 -20.80 -3.30
N VAL A 213 -4.48 -20.80 -2.11
CA VAL A 213 -5.93 -20.83 -1.93
C VAL A 213 -6.30 -19.65 -1.05
N SER A 214 -7.01 -18.68 -1.64
CA SER A 214 -7.38 -17.44 -0.97
C SER A 214 -8.87 -17.14 -1.10
N PRO A 215 -9.49 -16.44 -0.12
CA PRO A 215 -10.88 -16.01 -0.23
C PRO A 215 -11.10 -15.10 -1.45
N GLU A 216 -12.24 -15.27 -2.13
CA GLU A 216 -12.75 -14.27 -3.07
C GLU A 216 -13.33 -13.06 -2.31
N ARG A 217 -13.37 -11.91 -2.98
CA ARG A 217 -14.15 -10.77 -2.47
C ARG A 217 -15.60 -10.94 -2.88
N ASN A 218 -16.53 -10.68 -1.97
CA ASN A 218 -17.96 -10.83 -2.25
C ASN A 218 -18.56 -9.69 -3.07
N GLY A 219 -17.80 -8.62 -3.34
CA GLY A 219 -18.26 -7.46 -4.10
C GLY A 219 -19.09 -6.43 -3.31
N TYR A 220 -19.30 -6.67 -2.01
CA TYR A 220 -19.97 -5.77 -1.06
C TYR A 220 -19.03 -5.21 0.01
N GLY A 221 -17.72 -5.45 -0.14
CA GLY A 221 -16.68 -4.98 0.78
C GLY A 221 -16.11 -6.08 1.70
N GLY A 222 -16.70 -7.28 1.68
CA GLY A 222 -16.26 -8.42 2.49
C GLY A 222 -15.65 -9.56 1.71
N GLU A 223 -15.43 -10.67 2.41
CA GLU A 223 -14.92 -11.92 1.84
C GLU A 223 -16.08 -12.89 1.58
N SER A 224 -15.97 -13.63 0.49
CA SER A 224 -16.85 -14.74 0.14
C SER A 224 -16.29 -16.03 0.74
N MET A 225 -17.17 -17.02 0.94
CA MET A 225 -16.76 -18.40 1.21
C MET A 225 -16.16 -19.09 -0.02
N LEU A 226 -16.43 -18.55 -1.22
CA LEU A 226 -15.81 -19.03 -2.44
C LEU A 226 -14.33 -18.67 -2.48
N ARG A 227 -13.53 -19.55 -3.07
CA ARG A 227 -12.07 -19.44 -3.11
C ARG A 227 -11.56 -19.14 -4.51
N LYS A 228 -10.39 -18.52 -4.55
CA LYS A 228 -9.47 -18.56 -5.67
C LYS A 228 -8.49 -19.69 -5.43
N TYR A 229 -8.13 -20.38 -6.49
CA TYR A 229 -7.10 -21.41 -6.49
C TYR A 229 -6.09 -21.10 -7.58
N THR A 230 -4.81 -21.13 -7.21
CA THR A 230 -3.68 -21.12 -8.13
C THR A 230 -2.81 -22.34 -7.83
N SER A 231 -2.51 -23.15 -8.84
CA SER A 231 -1.66 -24.33 -8.69
C SER A 231 -0.20 -23.93 -8.39
N THR A 232 0.63 -24.91 -8.04
CA THR A 232 2.08 -24.72 -8.23
C THR A 232 2.39 -24.47 -9.68
N VAL A 233 3.51 -23.79 -9.93
CA VAL A 233 3.98 -23.51 -11.27
C VAL A 233 4.98 -24.59 -11.69
N TRP A 234 4.90 -25.01 -12.95
CA TRP A 234 5.87 -25.95 -13.53
C TRP A 234 6.55 -25.28 -14.72
N THR A 235 7.88 -25.25 -14.72
CA THR A 235 8.66 -24.63 -15.79
C THR A 235 9.71 -25.59 -16.34
N THR A 236 9.92 -25.62 -17.65
CA THR A 236 10.98 -26.45 -18.23
C THR A 236 12.37 -25.96 -17.81
N GLU A 237 13.30 -26.88 -17.54
CA GLU A 237 14.70 -26.52 -17.26
C GLU A 237 15.43 -26.07 -18.53
N GLN A 238 14.99 -26.55 -19.70
CA GLN A 238 15.56 -26.17 -20.98
C GLN A 238 14.91 -24.89 -21.54
N PRO A 239 15.72 -24.01 -22.17
CA PRO A 239 15.18 -22.90 -22.95
C PRO A 239 14.43 -23.38 -24.19
N VAL A 240 13.40 -22.62 -24.57
CA VAL A 240 12.64 -22.83 -25.81
C VAL A 240 12.58 -21.53 -26.60
N GLN A 241 13.63 -21.27 -27.39
CA GLN A 241 13.83 -19.99 -28.10
C GLN A 241 13.39 -20.03 -29.57
N ASP A 242 13.42 -21.21 -30.20
CA ASP A 242 13.01 -21.36 -31.61
C ASP A 242 11.49 -21.24 -31.77
N ASP A 243 11.04 -20.34 -32.67
CA ASP A 243 9.63 -20.08 -32.91
C ASP A 243 8.85 -21.31 -33.40
N ALA A 244 9.47 -22.12 -34.26
CA ALA A 244 8.82 -23.33 -34.75
C ALA A 244 8.65 -24.35 -33.62
N ARG A 245 9.64 -24.47 -32.72
CA ARG A 245 9.52 -25.28 -31.50
C ARG A 245 8.46 -24.73 -30.56
N LYS A 246 8.40 -23.43 -30.30
CA LYS A 246 7.36 -22.80 -29.45
C LYS A 246 5.97 -23.14 -29.95
N ARG A 247 5.71 -22.99 -31.26
CA ARG A 247 4.40 -23.37 -31.86
C ARG A 247 4.09 -24.85 -31.73
N GLN A 248 5.08 -25.73 -31.96
CA GLN A 248 4.89 -27.18 -31.79
C GLN A 248 4.55 -27.55 -30.35
N VAL A 249 5.19 -26.90 -29.38
CA VAL A 249 4.90 -27.12 -27.95
C VAL A 249 3.48 -26.65 -27.62
N MET A 250 3.09 -25.44 -28.02
CA MET A 250 1.74 -24.93 -27.77
C MET A 250 0.66 -25.79 -28.43
N GLN A 251 0.93 -26.31 -29.62
CA GLN A 251 0.05 -27.28 -30.28
C GLN A 251 -0.08 -28.60 -29.48
N ALA A 252 1.04 -29.15 -28.99
CA ALA A 252 1.00 -30.36 -28.17
C ALA A 252 0.26 -30.15 -26.83
N ILE A 253 0.33 -28.94 -26.26
CA ILE A 253 -0.45 -28.54 -25.09
C ILE A 253 -1.95 -28.50 -25.45
N SER A 254 -2.30 -27.81 -26.54
CA SER A 254 -3.68 -27.75 -27.07
C SER A 254 -4.29 -29.14 -27.28
N GLU A 255 -3.55 -30.09 -27.84
CA GLU A 255 -4.00 -31.49 -28.02
C GLU A 255 -4.43 -32.11 -26.67
N VAL A 256 -3.63 -31.94 -25.60
CA VAL A 256 -3.95 -32.46 -24.26
C VAL A 256 -5.15 -31.76 -23.63
N LEU A 257 -5.29 -30.46 -23.84
CA LEU A 257 -6.46 -29.69 -23.38
C LEU A 257 -7.75 -30.22 -24.02
N LEU A 258 -7.74 -30.38 -25.35
CA LEU A 258 -8.89 -30.89 -26.11
C LEU A 258 -9.23 -32.35 -25.73
N GLU A 259 -8.23 -33.21 -25.54
CA GLU A 259 -8.40 -34.59 -25.05
C GLU A 259 -9.12 -34.64 -23.69
N ARG A 260 -8.99 -33.58 -22.89
CA ARG A 260 -9.60 -33.44 -21.55
C ARG A 260 -10.87 -32.59 -21.54
N GLY A 261 -11.39 -32.22 -22.71
CA GLY A 261 -12.64 -31.46 -22.83
C GLY A 261 -12.50 -29.96 -22.50
N MET A 262 -11.29 -29.43 -22.46
CA MET A 262 -11.06 -27.97 -22.36
C MET A 262 -11.17 -27.31 -23.74
N SER A 263 -11.32 -25.98 -23.74
CA SER A 263 -11.22 -25.16 -24.94
C SER A 263 -9.83 -25.26 -25.57
N ASP A 264 -9.77 -24.97 -26.88
CA ASP A 264 -8.50 -24.92 -27.60
C ASP A 264 -7.61 -23.81 -27.03
N LEU A 265 -6.30 -24.05 -27.03
CA LEU A 265 -5.32 -23.12 -26.50
C LEU A 265 -5.18 -21.93 -27.45
N TYR A 266 -5.57 -20.74 -27.03
CA TYR A 266 -5.51 -19.54 -27.86
C TYR A 266 -4.48 -18.51 -27.36
N PRO A 267 -3.82 -17.77 -28.28
CA PRO A 267 -2.81 -16.79 -27.92
C PRO A 267 -3.43 -15.50 -27.37
N LEU A 268 -2.90 -15.01 -26.26
CA LEU A 268 -3.21 -13.69 -25.67
C LEU A 268 -2.21 -12.61 -26.09
N ASN A 269 -1.12 -13.01 -26.74
CA ASN A 269 -0.01 -12.15 -27.15
C ASN A 269 -0.14 -11.60 -28.58
N GLU A 270 -1.25 -11.85 -29.26
CA GLU A 270 -1.53 -11.37 -30.61
C GLU A 270 -2.50 -10.17 -30.60
N ILE A 271 -2.36 -9.25 -31.57
CA ILE A 271 -3.18 -8.03 -31.66
C ILE A 271 -4.67 -8.36 -31.83
N ASP A 272 -4.96 -9.47 -32.50
CA ASP A 272 -6.32 -9.93 -32.76
C ASP A 272 -7.04 -10.41 -31.48
N ALA A 273 -6.33 -10.52 -30.34
CA ALA A 273 -6.92 -10.77 -29.02
C ALA A 273 -7.65 -9.54 -28.42
N GLY A 274 -7.76 -8.43 -29.16
CA GLY A 274 -8.51 -7.24 -28.74
C GLY A 274 -7.72 -6.25 -27.88
N ILE A 275 -6.39 -6.41 -27.82
CA ILE A 275 -5.46 -5.55 -27.06
C ILE A 275 -4.78 -4.57 -28.04
N SER A 276 -4.56 -3.31 -27.62
CA SER A 276 -3.91 -2.34 -28.49
C SER A 276 -2.46 -2.75 -28.81
N PRO A 277 -1.93 -2.45 -30.01
CA PRO A 277 -0.56 -2.81 -30.38
C PRO A 277 0.49 -2.27 -29.40
N ASP A 278 0.30 -1.06 -28.88
CA ASP A 278 1.20 -0.47 -27.88
C ASP A 278 1.22 -1.27 -26.58
N MET A 279 0.07 -1.80 -26.16
CA MET A 279 -0.03 -2.64 -24.97
C MET A 279 0.59 -4.01 -25.22
N VAL A 280 0.39 -4.61 -26.40
CA VAL A 280 1.06 -5.85 -26.81
C VAL A 280 2.58 -5.67 -26.78
N ALA A 281 3.11 -4.62 -27.39
CA ALA A 281 4.55 -4.33 -27.37
C ALA A 281 5.08 -4.11 -25.94
N LYS A 282 4.28 -3.45 -25.08
CA LYS A 282 4.67 -3.21 -23.68
C LYS A 282 4.68 -4.49 -22.84
N LEU A 283 3.74 -5.40 -23.04
CA LEU A 283 3.60 -6.63 -22.26
C LEU A 283 4.55 -7.74 -22.74
N TYR A 284 4.77 -7.82 -24.05
CA TYR A 284 5.47 -8.95 -24.68
C TYR A 284 6.76 -8.55 -25.42
N GLY A 285 7.11 -7.25 -25.41
CA GLY A 285 8.34 -6.69 -26.00
C GLY A 285 8.24 -6.30 -27.47
N SER A 286 7.24 -6.83 -28.19
CA SER A 286 7.05 -6.60 -29.62
C SER A 286 5.59 -6.80 -30.02
N THR A 287 5.14 -6.11 -31.08
CA THR A 287 3.85 -6.37 -31.74
C THR A 287 3.89 -7.60 -32.66
N GLU A 288 5.09 -8.01 -33.07
CA GLU A 288 5.34 -9.18 -33.92
C GLU A 288 5.64 -10.40 -33.02
N PRO A 289 4.82 -11.48 -33.04
CA PRO A 289 4.97 -12.63 -32.14
C PRO A 289 6.34 -13.30 -32.18
N SER A 290 6.96 -13.39 -33.36
CA SER A 290 8.31 -13.97 -33.53
C SER A 290 9.43 -13.21 -32.80
N ARG A 291 9.17 -11.95 -32.42
CA ARG A 291 10.12 -11.08 -31.72
C ARG A 291 9.72 -10.80 -30.27
N GLN A 292 8.69 -11.47 -29.78
CA GLN A 292 8.26 -11.30 -28.39
C GLN A 292 9.14 -12.14 -27.46
N HIS A 293 9.46 -11.57 -26.30
CA HIS A 293 10.16 -12.29 -25.23
C HIS A 293 9.22 -13.18 -24.40
N THR A 294 7.90 -12.95 -24.50
CA THR A 294 6.89 -13.73 -23.80
C THR A 294 5.78 -14.10 -24.77
N TRP A 295 5.49 -15.39 -24.87
CA TRP A 295 4.23 -15.88 -25.43
C TRP A 295 3.31 -16.26 -24.29
N GLU A 296 2.05 -15.88 -24.38
CA GLU A 296 1.03 -16.18 -23.36
C GLU A 296 -0.18 -16.78 -24.05
N TYR A 297 -0.60 -17.95 -23.56
CA TYR A 297 -1.68 -18.74 -24.10
C TYR A 297 -2.65 -19.12 -23.00
N TYR A 298 -3.92 -19.24 -23.37
CA TYR A 298 -5.00 -19.53 -22.44
C TYR A 298 -5.92 -20.65 -22.96
N GLY A 299 -6.43 -21.46 -22.03
CA GLY A 299 -7.55 -22.37 -22.25
C GLY A 299 -8.40 -22.50 -20.97
N ASP A 300 -9.63 -22.99 -21.09
CA ASP A 300 -10.57 -23.13 -19.96
C ASP A 300 -11.61 -24.24 -20.15
N THR A 301 -12.39 -24.48 -19.10
CA THR A 301 -13.50 -25.44 -19.08
C THR A 301 -14.88 -24.77 -19.14
N TYR A 302 -15.01 -23.54 -19.65
CA TYR A 302 -16.26 -22.77 -19.51
C TYR A 302 -17.51 -23.60 -19.88
N PRO A 303 -18.56 -23.63 -19.04
CA PRO A 303 -18.81 -22.76 -17.88
C PRO A 303 -18.11 -23.15 -16.56
N ASP A 304 -17.41 -24.28 -16.51
CA ASP A 304 -16.68 -24.71 -15.32
C ASP A 304 -15.48 -23.78 -15.03
N PRO A 305 -15.05 -23.65 -13.76
CA PRO A 305 -14.20 -22.55 -13.31
C PRO A 305 -12.71 -22.72 -13.63
N MET A 306 -12.28 -23.89 -14.13
CA MET A 306 -10.86 -24.17 -14.36
C MET A 306 -10.34 -23.43 -15.59
N ARG A 307 -9.22 -22.74 -15.39
CA ARG A 307 -8.47 -22.01 -16.41
C ARG A 307 -7.04 -22.50 -16.40
N PHE A 308 -6.42 -22.47 -17.57
CA PHE A 308 -5.07 -22.92 -17.77
C PHE A 308 -4.31 -21.86 -18.56
N TYR A 309 -3.10 -21.57 -18.11
CA TYR A 309 -2.18 -20.69 -18.82
C TYR A 309 -0.89 -21.44 -19.14
N ALA A 310 -0.41 -21.21 -20.36
CA ALA A 310 0.91 -21.61 -20.79
C ALA A 310 1.69 -20.37 -21.23
N TYR A 311 2.91 -20.24 -20.74
CA TYR A 311 3.84 -19.18 -21.12
C TYR A 311 5.06 -19.78 -21.80
N ALA A 312 5.62 -19.08 -22.78
CA ALA A 312 6.99 -19.32 -23.23
C ALA A 312 7.81 -18.06 -22.98
N TYR A 313 8.79 -18.15 -22.08
CA TYR A 313 9.73 -17.07 -21.81
C TYR A 313 11.01 -17.29 -22.61
N ASP A 314 11.38 -16.28 -23.40
CA ASP A 314 12.46 -16.32 -24.38
C ASP A 314 13.37 -15.10 -24.23
N LEU A 315 14.50 -15.29 -23.55
CA LEU A 315 15.46 -14.23 -23.31
C LEU A 315 16.26 -13.84 -24.56
N SER A 316 16.19 -14.62 -25.65
CA SER A 316 16.86 -14.27 -26.90
C SER A 316 16.19 -13.08 -27.59
N ASN A 317 14.91 -12.83 -27.27
CA ASN A 317 14.10 -11.71 -27.74
C ASN A 317 14.06 -10.52 -26.77
N ASP A 318 15.01 -10.42 -25.83
CA ASP A 318 15.15 -9.30 -24.89
C ASP A 318 16.38 -8.42 -25.22
N PRO A 319 16.29 -7.52 -26.20
CA PRO A 319 17.44 -6.70 -26.62
C PRO A 319 17.85 -5.65 -25.57
N THR A 320 16.95 -5.27 -24.66
CA THR A 320 17.23 -4.24 -23.63
C THR A 320 17.80 -4.83 -22.35
N GLY A 321 17.59 -6.12 -22.09
CA GLY A 321 17.94 -6.78 -20.83
C GLY A 321 16.95 -6.50 -19.70
N GLU A 322 15.89 -5.73 -19.97
CA GLU A 322 14.87 -5.38 -18.97
C GLU A 322 14.05 -6.60 -18.58
N PHE A 323 13.71 -7.46 -19.54
CA PHE A 323 12.95 -8.67 -19.27
C PHE A 323 13.77 -9.71 -18.50
N ARG A 324 15.06 -9.87 -18.81
CA ARG A 324 16.00 -10.67 -18.03
C ARG A 324 16.04 -10.21 -16.58
N THR A 325 16.16 -8.90 -16.35
CA THR A 325 16.19 -8.33 -14.99
C THR A 325 14.91 -8.68 -14.23
N GLN A 326 13.75 -8.64 -14.90
CA GLN A 326 12.47 -9.06 -14.30
C GLN A 326 12.45 -10.55 -13.97
N ARG A 327 12.87 -11.42 -14.89
CA ARG A 327 12.93 -12.87 -14.67
C ARG A 327 13.89 -13.26 -13.56
N GLU A 328 15.05 -12.59 -13.45
CA GLU A 328 16.01 -12.80 -12.35
C GLU A 328 15.41 -12.42 -10.99
N ALA A 329 14.63 -11.33 -10.93
CA ALA A 329 13.93 -10.94 -9.71
C ALA A 329 12.85 -11.95 -9.30
N ILE A 330 12.13 -12.53 -10.27
CA ILE A 330 11.14 -13.60 -10.02
C ILE A 330 11.84 -14.88 -9.56
N ALA A 331 12.86 -15.32 -10.28
CA ALA A 331 13.65 -16.50 -9.95
C ALA A 331 14.26 -16.43 -8.55
N ALA A 332 14.74 -15.25 -8.13
CA ALA A 332 15.24 -15.04 -6.77
C ALA A 332 14.17 -15.20 -5.68
N GLN A 333 12.89 -15.02 -6.01
CA GLN A 333 11.77 -15.16 -5.08
C GLN A 333 11.16 -16.57 -5.10
N THR A 334 11.01 -17.16 -6.28
CA THR A 334 10.22 -18.39 -6.47
C THR A 334 11.05 -19.61 -6.85
N GLY A 335 12.32 -19.43 -7.22
CA GLY A 335 13.19 -20.49 -7.73
C GLY A 335 12.94 -20.87 -9.19
N GLU A 336 12.04 -20.15 -9.90
CA GLU A 336 11.71 -20.44 -11.30
C GLU A 336 12.92 -20.33 -12.24
N PRO A 337 13.06 -21.24 -13.24
CA PRO A 337 13.92 -21.03 -14.39
C PRO A 337 13.64 -19.68 -15.09
N LEU A 338 14.70 -19.04 -15.59
CA LEU A 338 14.57 -17.70 -16.21
C LEU A 338 13.83 -17.73 -17.55
N GLU A 339 13.98 -18.82 -18.29
CA GLU A 339 13.40 -19.05 -19.62
C GLU A 339 12.86 -20.47 -19.74
N GLY A 340 12.02 -20.72 -20.74
CA GLY A 340 11.38 -22.02 -20.95
C GLY A 340 9.85 -21.93 -21.01
N ILE A 341 9.21 -23.09 -20.97
CA ILE A 341 7.75 -23.23 -20.99
C ILE A 341 7.25 -23.32 -19.56
N GLN A 342 6.38 -22.40 -19.17
CA GLN A 342 5.78 -22.35 -17.86
C GLN A 342 4.28 -22.67 -17.95
N LEU A 343 3.80 -23.47 -17.01
CA LEU A 343 2.43 -23.95 -16.94
C LEU A 343 1.82 -23.56 -15.58
N VAL A 344 0.57 -23.13 -15.57
CA VAL A 344 -0.18 -22.85 -14.35
C VAL A 344 -1.69 -23.07 -14.55
N VAL A 345 -2.34 -23.62 -13.54
CA VAL A 345 -3.80 -23.74 -13.46
C VAL A 345 -4.32 -22.73 -12.46
N PHE A 346 -5.45 -22.11 -12.81
CA PHE A 346 -6.14 -21.14 -11.98
C PHE A 346 -7.64 -21.38 -12.00
N ALA A 347 -8.30 -21.23 -10.86
CA ALA A 347 -9.75 -21.28 -10.77
C ALA A 347 -10.28 -20.22 -9.82
N ARG A 348 -11.50 -19.77 -10.08
CA ARG A 348 -12.19 -18.77 -9.28
C ARG A 348 -13.55 -19.28 -8.89
N ARG A 349 -14.08 -18.72 -7.80
CA ARG A 349 -15.46 -18.96 -7.36
C ARG A 349 -15.73 -20.44 -7.07
N VAL A 350 -14.71 -21.18 -6.63
CA VAL A 350 -14.84 -22.59 -6.26
C VAL A 350 -15.18 -22.70 -4.78
N LEU A 351 -16.13 -23.57 -4.45
CA LEU A 351 -16.57 -23.81 -3.08
C LEU A 351 -15.91 -25.10 -2.56
N PRO A 352 -15.19 -25.07 -1.43
CA PRO A 352 -14.72 -26.30 -0.80
C PRO A 352 -15.89 -27.21 -0.45
N ASP A 353 -15.74 -28.52 -0.66
CA ASP A 353 -16.82 -29.47 -0.37
C ASP A 353 -17.26 -29.44 1.10
N ALA A 354 -16.30 -29.23 2.01
CA ALA A 354 -16.56 -29.12 3.44
C ALA A 354 -17.44 -27.90 3.81
N ASP A 355 -17.38 -26.84 2.99
CA ASP A 355 -18.05 -25.56 3.26
C ASP A 355 -19.44 -25.48 2.61
N ARG A 356 -19.83 -26.45 1.77
CA ARG A 356 -21.09 -26.40 0.99
C ARG A 356 -22.35 -26.28 1.84
N ALA A 357 -22.44 -27.06 2.92
CA ALA A 357 -23.62 -27.04 3.79
C ALA A 357 -23.74 -25.71 4.54
N GLU A 358 -22.61 -25.15 5.00
CA GLU A 358 -22.59 -23.84 5.65
C GLU A 358 -22.92 -22.72 4.67
N PHE A 359 -22.42 -22.80 3.44
CA PHE A 359 -22.74 -21.84 2.37
C PHE A 359 -24.25 -21.81 2.10
N GLU A 360 -24.88 -22.97 1.94
CA GLU A 360 -26.33 -23.09 1.73
C GLU A 360 -27.13 -22.55 2.92
N GLU A 361 -26.69 -22.82 4.16
CA GLU A 361 -27.35 -22.28 5.35
C GLU A 361 -27.27 -20.75 5.39
N ARG A 362 -26.07 -20.18 5.20
CA ARG A 362 -25.88 -18.72 5.23
C ARG A 362 -26.67 -18.02 4.14
N LEU A 363 -26.81 -18.61 2.95
CA LEU A 363 -27.62 -18.04 1.86
C LEU A 363 -29.09 -17.84 2.22
N ARG A 364 -29.64 -18.59 3.19
CA ARG A 364 -31.04 -18.40 3.63
C ARG A 364 -31.29 -17.03 4.24
N GLU A 365 -30.24 -16.39 4.76
CA GLU A 365 -30.31 -15.02 5.30
C GLU A 365 -30.33 -13.95 4.19
N TYR A 366 -30.09 -14.32 2.92
CA TYR A 366 -29.93 -13.40 1.79
C TYR A 366 -30.96 -13.66 0.66
N PRO A 367 -32.27 -13.55 0.92
CA PRO A 367 -33.27 -13.74 -0.13
C PRO A 367 -33.17 -12.64 -1.20
N GLY A 368 -32.94 -13.03 -2.45
CA GLY A 368 -32.90 -12.12 -3.61
C GLY A 368 -31.52 -11.57 -3.99
N PHE A 369 -30.46 -12.10 -3.38
CA PHE A 369 -29.06 -11.86 -3.77
C PHE A 369 -28.55 -12.83 -4.84
#